data_AF-A0A2S8RQX1-F1
#
_entry.id   AF-A0A2S8RQX1-F1
#
_cell.length_a   1.000
_cell.length_b   1.000
_cell.length_c   1.000
_cell.angle_alpha   90.00
_cell.angle_beta   90.00
_cell.angle_gamma   90.00
#
_symmetry.space_group_name_H-M   'P 1'
#
loop_
_entity.id
_entity.type
_entity.pdbx_description
1 polymer ?
#
loop_
_entity_poly.entity_id
_entity_poly.type
_entity_poly.pdbx_seq_one_letter_code
_entity_poly.pdbx_strand_id
1 'polypeptide(L)'
;MWNLVQTYTGRVGYQRGMKSEGLLVVPPVIDCSGWTTLLLTKAMQAENETAGRTVFDSGDMKALQVWSDRIVQEIETRTGFVLEGDKITAHSLPRCATIGLKMGEPSWASNHPRPRGITHIVQVVRRTEDSAAFVSESFGGAVSPGIGLTPLEEWLAQSQPYLRVGEMWAVDPFRLATKN
;
A
#
# COMPACT_ATOMS: atom_id res chain seq x y z
N MET A 1 7.21 3.41 -9.33
CA MET A 1 7.25 3.01 -7.89
C MET A 1 8.66 2.79 -7.38
N TRP A 2 9.45 1.89 -7.97
CA TRP A 2 10.77 1.49 -7.43
C TRP A 2 11.71 2.67 -7.10
N ASN A 3 11.85 3.64 -8.00
CA ASN A 3 12.73 4.80 -7.76
C ASN A 3 12.34 5.60 -6.51
N LEU A 4 11.04 5.73 -6.20
CA LEU A 4 10.57 6.38 -4.97
C LEU A 4 11.01 5.58 -3.75
N VAL A 5 10.78 4.27 -3.78
CA VAL A 5 11.17 3.36 -2.70
C VAL A 5 12.67 3.45 -2.44
N GLN A 6 13.51 3.39 -3.47
CA GLN A 6 14.96 3.56 -3.33
C GLN A 6 15.35 4.93 -2.75
N THR A 7 14.60 5.98 -3.09
CA THR A 7 14.88 7.34 -2.63
C THR A 7 14.58 7.52 -1.15
N TYR A 8 13.49 6.93 -0.64
CA TYR A 8 12.94 7.25 0.68
C TYR A 8 13.10 6.15 1.73
N THR A 9 13.30 4.89 1.33
CA THR A 9 13.62 3.80 2.27
C THR A 9 14.86 4.17 3.06
N GLY A 10 14.83 3.99 4.38
CA GLY A 10 15.98 4.35 5.21
C GLY A 10 16.01 5.80 5.69
N ARG A 11 15.19 6.70 5.11
CA ARG A 11 15.38 8.16 5.22
C ARG A 11 14.18 8.96 5.71
N VAL A 12 13.01 8.33 5.75
CA VAL A 12 11.73 8.98 6.12
C VAL A 12 11.17 8.31 7.37
N GLY A 13 10.77 9.14 8.34
CA GLY A 13 10.11 8.69 9.55
C GLY A 13 8.62 8.41 9.35
N TYR A 14 7.99 7.85 10.37
CA TYR A 14 6.54 7.66 10.39
C TYR A 14 5.88 8.74 11.24
N GLN A 15 4.82 9.35 10.73
CA GLN A 15 3.91 10.18 11.52
C GLN A 15 2.49 9.97 11.06
N ARG A 16 1.63 9.43 11.95
CA ARG A 16 0.22 9.16 11.66
C ARG A 16 -0.49 10.43 11.16
N GLY A 17 -1.22 10.30 10.06
CA GLY A 17 -1.97 11.40 9.44
C GLY A 17 -1.15 12.21 8.43
N MET A 18 0.18 12.09 8.41
CA MET A 18 1.01 12.79 7.42
C MET A 18 0.95 12.08 6.06
N LYS A 19 0.62 12.84 5.02
CA LYS A 19 0.60 12.36 3.63
C LYS A 19 1.84 12.83 2.88
N SER A 20 1.78 12.95 1.56
CA SER A 20 2.91 13.31 0.70
C SER A 20 3.59 14.63 1.08
N GLU A 21 2.84 15.58 1.65
CA GLU A 21 3.36 16.89 2.07
C GLU A 21 4.36 16.73 3.22
N GLY A 22 4.27 15.65 4.00
CA GLY A 22 5.22 15.33 5.06
C GLY A 22 6.63 14.97 4.55
N LEU A 23 6.79 14.70 3.25
CA LEU A 23 8.12 14.53 2.65
C LEU A 23 8.89 15.85 2.51
N LEU A 24 8.22 17.00 2.67
CA LEU A 24 8.82 18.33 2.58
C LEU A 24 9.25 18.89 3.93
N VAL A 25 8.85 18.26 5.04
CA VAL A 25 9.24 18.71 6.39
C VAL A 25 10.61 18.12 6.79
N VAL A 26 11.25 18.71 7.80
CA VAL A 26 12.55 18.26 8.30
C VAL A 26 12.45 17.93 9.80
N PRO A 27 12.66 16.66 10.21
CA PRO A 27 12.88 15.48 9.37
C PRO A 27 11.62 15.04 8.60
N PRO A 28 11.76 14.41 7.42
CA PRO A 28 10.62 14.01 6.60
C PRO A 28 9.85 12.85 7.25
N VAL A 29 8.53 12.89 7.16
CA VAL A 29 7.63 11.90 7.75
C VAL A 29 6.44 11.58 6.84
N ILE A 30 5.95 10.35 6.87
CA ILE A 30 4.74 9.95 6.14
C ILE A 30 4.06 8.75 6.82
N ASP A 31 2.73 8.68 6.80
CA ASP A 31 1.99 7.51 7.28
C ASP A 31 1.85 6.40 6.22
N CYS A 32 1.39 5.22 6.64
CA CYS A 32 1.23 4.03 5.80
C CYS A 32 0.36 4.28 4.57
N SER A 33 -0.80 4.92 4.76
CA SER A 33 -1.73 5.23 3.68
C SER A 33 -1.17 6.30 2.73
N GLY A 34 -0.54 7.36 3.26
CA GLY A 34 0.08 8.40 2.46
C GLY A 34 1.20 7.87 1.58
N TRP A 35 2.02 6.96 2.12
CA TRP A 35 3.06 6.29 1.35
C TRP A 35 2.49 5.42 0.24
N THR A 36 1.47 4.61 0.55
CA THR A 36 0.79 3.76 -0.43
C THR A 36 0.12 4.60 -1.53
N THR A 37 -0.62 5.65 -1.17
CA THR A 37 -1.26 6.57 -2.12
C THR A 37 -0.24 7.24 -3.03
N LEU A 38 0.91 7.69 -2.50
CA LEU A 38 1.96 8.30 -3.30
C LEU A 38 2.52 7.30 -4.33
N LEU A 39 2.82 6.07 -3.90
CA LEU A 39 3.32 5.01 -4.79
C LEU A 39 2.32 4.71 -5.91
N LEU A 40 1.04 4.49 -5.57
CA LEU A 40 0.00 4.17 -6.54
C LEU A 40 -0.25 5.32 -7.52
N THR A 41 -0.41 6.54 -7.03
CA THR A 41 -0.65 7.71 -7.88
C THR A 41 0.49 7.91 -8.88
N LYS A 42 1.75 7.79 -8.44
CA LYS A 42 2.91 7.90 -9.34
C LYS A 42 3.01 6.73 -10.33
N ALA A 43 2.57 5.54 -9.95
CA ALA A 43 2.52 4.41 -10.86
C ALA A 43 1.47 4.61 -11.96
N MET A 44 0.25 4.99 -11.59
CA MET A 44 -0.85 5.23 -12.52
C MET A 44 -0.54 6.38 -13.49
N GLN A 45 0.10 7.46 -13.00
CA GLN A 45 0.60 8.54 -13.86
C GLN A 45 1.61 8.03 -14.88
N ALA A 46 2.60 7.24 -14.45
CA ALA A 46 3.60 6.68 -15.33
C ALA A 46 3.01 5.70 -16.38
N GLU A 47 1.96 4.95 -16.02
CA GLU A 47 1.24 4.09 -16.98
C GLU A 47 0.48 4.90 -18.03
N ASN A 48 -0.21 5.99 -17.62
CA ASN A 48 -0.84 6.90 -18.57
C ASN A 48 0.19 7.52 -19.54
N GLU A 49 1.32 7.99 -19.00
CA GLU A 49 2.42 8.56 -19.79
C GLU A 49 2.97 7.54 -20.79
N THR A 50 3.21 6.30 -20.35
CA THR A 50 3.71 5.21 -21.19
C THR A 50 2.70 4.81 -22.27
N ALA A 51 1.41 4.80 -21.94
CA ALA A 51 0.34 4.46 -22.87
C ALA A 51 0.02 5.58 -23.88
N GLY A 52 0.50 6.81 -23.64
CA GLY A 52 0.16 7.99 -24.45
C GLY A 52 -1.33 8.36 -24.39
N ARG A 53 -2.08 7.83 -23.42
CA ARG A 53 -3.52 8.06 -23.22
C ARG A 53 -3.90 7.91 -21.76
N THR A 54 -5.09 8.39 -21.41
CA THR A 54 -5.68 8.16 -20.08
C THR A 54 -6.09 6.69 -19.94
N VAL A 55 -5.38 5.94 -19.10
CA VAL A 55 -5.72 4.58 -18.65
C VAL A 55 -6.40 4.64 -17.28
N PHE A 56 -5.86 5.46 -16.38
CA PHE A 56 -6.43 5.80 -15.08
C PHE A 56 -6.84 7.28 -15.09
N ASP A 57 -8.06 7.59 -14.72
CA ASP A 57 -8.51 8.98 -14.66
C ASP A 57 -8.16 9.64 -13.31
N SER A 58 -8.46 10.93 -13.18
CA SER A 58 -8.23 11.67 -11.94
C SER A 58 -9.14 11.21 -10.80
N GLY A 59 -10.31 10.64 -11.11
CA GLY A 59 -11.23 10.05 -10.16
C GLY A 59 -10.69 8.76 -9.54
N ASP A 60 -10.03 7.92 -10.33
CA ASP A 60 -9.33 6.72 -9.86
C ASP A 60 -8.23 7.10 -8.88
N MET A 61 -7.37 8.05 -9.23
CA MET A 61 -6.29 8.50 -8.35
C MET A 61 -6.81 9.19 -7.09
N LYS A 62 -7.86 10.03 -7.22
CA LYS A 62 -8.47 10.75 -6.09
C LYS A 62 -9.15 9.79 -5.11
N ALA A 63 -9.74 8.69 -5.58
CA ALA A 63 -10.37 7.70 -4.72
C ALA A 63 -9.38 7.05 -3.74
N LEU A 64 -8.08 7.03 -4.07
CA LEU A 64 -7.03 6.46 -3.24
C LEU A 64 -6.45 7.47 -2.22
N GLN A 65 -6.89 8.72 -2.21
CA GLN A 65 -6.44 9.76 -1.27
C GLN A 65 -7.23 9.70 0.05
N VAL A 66 -7.24 8.52 0.66
CA VAL A 66 -8.04 8.19 1.85
C VAL A 66 -7.22 7.33 2.84
N TRP A 67 -7.85 6.88 3.93
CA TRP A 67 -7.21 6.03 4.93
C TRP A 67 -7.04 4.58 4.45
N SER A 68 -6.13 3.84 5.08
CA SER A 68 -5.74 2.46 4.75
C SER A 68 -6.91 1.53 4.42
N ASP A 69 -7.92 1.51 5.28
CA ASP A 69 -9.14 0.72 5.14
C ASP A 69 -9.93 1.11 3.88
N ARG A 70 -10.08 2.41 3.64
CA ARG A 70 -10.83 2.94 2.50
C ARG A 70 -10.09 2.75 1.18
N ILE A 71 -8.76 2.79 1.16
CA ILE A 71 -7.99 2.47 -0.05
C ILE A 71 -8.31 1.04 -0.52
N VAL A 72 -8.22 0.07 0.40
CA VAL A 72 -8.55 -1.33 0.10
C VAL A 72 -10.00 -1.48 -0.33
N GLN A 73 -10.93 -0.84 0.39
CA GLN A 73 -12.36 -0.88 0.05
C GLN A 73 -12.66 -0.27 -1.32
N GLU A 74 -12.06 0.86 -1.67
CA GLU A 74 -12.26 1.53 -2.96
C GLU A 74 -11.77 0.65 -4.11
N ILE A 75 -10.57 0.08 -4.00
CA ILE A 75 -10.03 -0.81 -5.03
C ILE A 75 -10.93 -2.05 -5.17
N GLU A 76 -11.28 -2.71 -4.07
CA GLU A 76 -12.15 -3.89 -4.11
C GLU A 76 -13.52 -3.57 -4.73
N THR A 77 -14.20 -2.52 -4.25
CA THR A 77 -15.54 -2.13 -4.73
C THR A 77 -15.51 -1.83 -6.23
N ARG A 78 -14.44 -1.18 -6.68
CA ARG A 78 -14.30 -0.76 -8.07
C ARG A 78 -13.88 -1.90 -9.00
N THR A 79 -13.14 -2.88 -8.51
CA THR A 79 -12.53 -3.94 -9.35
C THR A 79 -13.17 -5.30 -9.18
N GLY A 80 -13.97 -5.50 -8.13
CA GLY A 80 -14.52 -6.79 -7.72
C GLY A 80 -13.45 -7.80 -7.27
N PHE A 81 -12.20 -7.39 -7.09
CA PHE A 81 -11.08 -8.29 -6.79
C PHE A 81 -10.58 -8.09 -5.36
N VAL A 82 -10.56 -9.19 -4.59
CA VAL A 82 -9.91 -9.28 -3.28
C VAL A 82 -9.46 -10.72 -3.04
N LEU A 83 -8.25 -10.87 -2.49
CA LEU A 83 -7.77 -12.08 -1.84
C LEU A 83 -7.78 -11.84 -0.32
N GLU A 84 -8.00 -12.89 0.45
CA GLU A 84 -8.10 -12.80 1.90
C GLU A 84 -7.36 -13.96 2.56
N GLY A 85 -6.67 -13.68 3.66
CA GLY A 85 -6.05 -14.69 4.51
C GLY A 85 -5.09 -15.62 3.76
N ASP A 86 -5.37 -16.91 3.83
CA ASP A 86 -4.58 -18.00 3.24
C ASP A 86 -4.50 -17.96 1.70
N LYS A 87 -5.41 -17.24 1.04
CA LYS A 87 -5.36 -17.01 -0.40
C LYS A 87 -4.25 -16.03 -0.80
N ILE A 88 -3.62 -15.33 0.15
CA ILE A 88 -2.53 -14.39 -0.09
C ILE A 88 -1.22 -15.17 -0.08
N THR A 89 -0.70 -15.48 -1.26
CA THR A 89 0.56 -16.22 -1.44
C THR A 89 1.43 -15.52 -2.47
N ALA A 90 2.72 -15.85 -2.51
CA ALA A 90 3.64 -15.32 -3.53
C ALA A 90 3.18 -15.61 -4.97
N HIS A 91 2.39 -16.69 -5.18
CA HIS A 91 1.91 -17.12 -6.49
C HIS A 91 0.56 -16.51 -6.88
N SER A 92 -0.31 -16.27 -5.91
CA SER A 92 -1.67 -15.75 -6.15
C SER A 92 -1.74 -14.22 -6.13
N LEU A 93 -0.78 -13.55 -5.50
CA LEU A 93 -0.75 -12.10 -5.37
C LEU A 93 -0.61 -11.39 -6.73
N PRO A 94 -1.42 -10.35 -7.00
CA PRO A 94 -1.18 -9.45 -8.12
C PRO A 94 0.23 -8.86 -8.09
N ARG A 95 0.79 -8.59 -9.28
CA ARG A 95 2.18 -8.12 -9.44
C ARG A 95 2.53 -6.92 -8.55
N CYS A 96 1.59 -6.00 -8.41
CA CYS A 96 1.68 -4.76 -7.65
C CYS A 96 0.50 -4.64 -6.66
N ALA A 97 0.16 -5.74 -5.98
CA ALA A 97 -0.94 -5.77 -5.02
C ALA A 97 -0.79 -4.72 -3.92
N THR A 98 -1.93 -4.19 -3.46
CA THR A 98 -2.03 -3.42 -2.22
C THR A 98 -2.61 -4.34 -1.15
N ILE A 99 -2.01 -4.37 0.04
CA ILE A 99 -2.41 -5.31 1.10
C ILE A 99 -2.78 -4.51 2.35
N GLY A 100 -4.01 -4.67 2.83
CA GLY A 100 -4.49 -4.14 4.11
C GLY A 100 -4.38 -5.17 5.21
N LEU A 101 -3.95 -4.72 6.39
CA LEU A 101 -3.78 -5.56 7.57
C LEU A 101 -4.55 -5.00 8.76
N LYS A 102 -5.17 -5.89 9.51
CA LYS A 102 -5.62 -5.62 10.88
C LYS A 102 -4.46 -5.89 11.83
N MET A 103 -3.71 -4.84 12.15
CA MET A 103 -2.58 -4.90 13.07
C MET A 103 -2.92 -4.21 14.39
N GLY A 104 -2.98 -5.01 15.46
CA GLY A 104 -3.28 -4.54 16.81
C GLY A 104 -4.67 -3.92 16.96
N GLU A 105 -4.95 -3.44 18.17
CA GLU A 105 -6.18 -2.73 18.52
C GLU A 105 -5.81 -1.39 19.14
N PRO A 106 -5.37 -0.42 18.34
CA PRO A 106 -4.97 0.87 18.90
C PRO A 106 -6.20 1.55 19.52
N SER A 107 -6.01 2.25 20.64
CA SER A 107 -7.11 2.85 21.42
C SER A 107 -8.03 3.80 20.64
N TRP A 108 -7.56 4.35 19.52
CA TRP A 108 -8.40 5.17 18.63
C TRP A 108 -9.40 4.33 17.82
N ALA A 109 -9.14 3.04 17.58
CA ALA A 109 -9.95 2.17 16.72
C ALA A 109 -11.34 1.89 17.30
N SER A 110 -11.49 1.95 18.63
CA SER A 110 -12.81 1.86 19.27
C SER A 110 -13.69 3.08 18.98
N ASN A 111 -13.09 4.25 18.80
CA ASN A 111 -13.80 5.51 18.56
C ASN A 111 -13.95 5.83 17.07
N HIS A 112 -13.11 5.23 16.23
CA HIS A 112 -13.11 5.38 14.78
C HIS A 112 -13.05 4.01 14.10
N PRO A 113 -14.15 3.23 14.15
CA PRO A 113 -14.18 1.90 13.58
C PRO A 113 -13.91 1.96 12.08
N ARG A 114 -12.98 1.13 11.63
CA ARG A 114 -12.62 1.02 10.21
C ARG A 114 -13.28 -0.21 9.60
N PRO A 115 -13.74 -0.16 8.33
CA PRO A 115 -14.00 -1.34 7.52
C PRO A 115 -12.97 -2.44 7.77
N ARG A 116 -13.46 -3.62 8.16
CA ARG A 116 -12.64 -4.82 8.44
C ARG A 116 -11.53 -4.62 9.49
N GLY A 117 -11.54 -3.52 10.25
CA GLY A 117 -10.52 -3.23 11.25
C GLY A 117 -9.13 -2.96 10.67
N ILE A 118 -9.01 -2.60 9.39
CA ILE A 118 -7.69 -2.37 8.76
C ILE A 118 -6.99 -1.16 9.37
N THR A 119 -5.90 -1.40 10.11
CA THR A 119 -5.10 -0.37 10.78
C THR A 119 -3.81 -0.06 10.02
N HIS A 120 -3.36 -0.96 9.14
CA HIS A 120 -2.14 -0.81 8.35
C HIS A 120 -2.34 -1.19 6.89
N ILE A 121 -1.49 -0.66 6.01
CA ILE A 121 -1.51 -0.92 4.57
C ILE A 121 -0.10 -0.90 4.01
N VAL A 122 0.15 -1.81 3.08
CA VAL A 122 1.44 -1.97 2.42
C VAL A 122 1.25 -2.09 0.90
N GLN A 123 2.33 -1.86 0.16
CA GLN A 123 2.33 -1.92 -1.29
C GLN A 123 3.40 -2.88 -1.80
N VAL A 124 2.99 -3.84 -2.63
CA VAL A 124 3.93 -4.68 -3.39
C VAL A 124 4.53 -3.85 -4.52
N VAL A 125 5.85 -3.82 -4.59
CA VAL A 125 6.64 -3.13 -5.61
C VAL A 125 7.59 -4.12 -6.30
N ARG A 126 8.00 -3.77 -7.51
CA ARG A 126 8.93 -4.58 -8.32
C ARG A 126 10.19 -3.80 -8.58
N ARG A 127 11.33 -4.44 -8.32
CA ARG A 127 12.64 -3.91 -8.68
C ARG A 127 12.79 -3.83 -10.19
N THR A 128 13.33 -2.72 -10.69
CA THR A 128 13.38 -2.46 -12.14
C THR A 128 14.31 -3.42 -12.87
N GLU A 129 15.42 -3.81 -12.24
CA GLU A 129 16.50 -4.57 -12.88
C GLU A 129 16.11 -6.03 -13.16
N ASP A 130 15.39 -6.68 -12.25
CA ASP A 130 15.13 -8.13 -12.29
C ASP A 130 13.67 -8.51 -11.97
N SER A 131 12.79 -7.51 -11.81
CA SER A 131 11.40 -7.73 -11.39
C SER A 131 11.23 -8.50 -10.06
N ALA A 132 12.26 -8.52 -9.21
CA ALA A 132 12.14 -9.07 -7.86
C ALA A 132 11.06 -8.31 -7.06
N ALA A 133 10.27 -9.06 -6.30
CA ALA A 133 9.13 -8.52 -5.56
C ALA A 133 9.51 -8.14 -4.14
N PHE A 134 9.08 -6.95 -3.73
CA PHE A 134 9.27 -6.43 -2.38
C PHE A 134 7.96 -5.86 -1.87
N VAL A 135 7.81 -5.83 -0.56
CA VAL A 135 6.77 -5.07 0.13
C VAL A 135 7.41 -3.79 0.65
N SER A 136 6.84 -2.65 0.25
CA SER A 136 7.20 -1.35 0.82
C SER A 136 6.06 -0.86 1.71
N GLU A 137 6.43 -0.37 2.88
CA GLU A 137 5.49 0.08 3.89
C GLU A 137 6.06 1.25 4.68
N SER A 138 5.17 2.08 5.24
CA SER A 138 5.55 3.08 6.24
C SER A 138 4.91 2.73 7.57
N PHE A 139 5.71 2.37 8.58
CA PHE A 139 5.23 1.91 9.88
C PHE A 139 5.93 2.62 11.03
N GLY A 140 5.17 2.93 12.09
CA GLY A 140 5.71 3.56 13.30
C GLY A 140 6.09 2.51 14.33
N GLY A 141 7.39 2.40 14.65
CA GLY A 141 7.91 1.50 15.67
C GLY A 141 9.07 2.11 16.45
N ALA A 142 9.67 1.32 17.36
CA ALA A 142 10.83 1.73 18.15
C ALA A 142 12.12 1.89 17.32
N VAL A 143 12.14 1.35 16.09
CA VAL A 143 13.28 1.37 15.18
C VAL A 143 12.99 2.34 14.04
N SER A 144 13.78 3.40 13.96
CA SER A 144 13.88 4.26 12.77
C SER A 144 14.61 3.49 11.68
N PRO A 145 14.18 3.54 10.40
CA PRO A 145 13.26 4.52 9.78
C PRO A 145 11.82 4.02 9.60
N GLY A 146 10.91 4.95 9.32
CA GLY A 146 9.49 4.67 9.12
C GLY A 146 9.19 3.93 7.82
N ILE A 147 9.88 4.24 6.72
CA ILE A 147 9.73 3.51 5.46
C ILE A 147 10.69 2.32 5.40
N GLY A 148 10.11 1.13 5.28
CA GLY A 148 10.80 -0.14 5.10
C GLY A 148 10.61 -0.73 3.70
N LEU A 149 11.51 -1.66 3.37
CA LEU A 149 11.46 -2.47 2.17
C LEU A 149 11.92 -3.90 2.48
N THR A 150 11.02 -4.86 2.32
CA THR A 150 11.26 -6.27 2.66
C THR A 150 11.00 -7.14 1.42
N PRO A 151 11.85 -8.14 1.10
CA PRO A 151 11.56 -9.12 0.05
C PRO A 151 10.18 -9.76 0.27
N LEU A 152 9.39 -9.96 -0.79
CA LEU A 152 8.00 -10.42 -0.66
C LEU A 152 7.87 -11.74 0.12
N GLU A 153 8.72 -12.72 -0.16
CA GLU A 153 8.69 -14.01 0.54
C GLU A 153 9.02 -13.88 2.02
N GLU A 154 10.01 -13.05 2.35
CA GLU A 154 10.38 -12.76 3.74
C GLU A 154 9.23 -12.04 4.46
N TRP A 155 8.60 -11.04 3.82
CA TRP A 155 7.47 -10.32 4.37
C TRP A 155 6.27 -11.23 4.62
N LEU A 156 5.96 -12.13 3.68
CA LEU A 156 4.89 -13.13 3.83
C LEU A 156 5.20 -14.10 4.99
N ALA A 157 6.45 -14.52 5.14
CA ALA A 157 6.86 -15.38 6.26
C ALA A 157 6.74 -14.65 7.61
N GLN A 158 7.13 -13.37 7.69
CA GLN A 158 6.96 -12.54 8.89
C GLN A 158 5.48 -12.28 9.20
N SER A 159 4.64 -12.20 8.18
CA SER A 159 3.22 -11.90 8.28
C SER A 159 2.32 -13.13 8.49
N GLN A 160 2.89 -14.34 8.51
CA GLN A 160 2.18 -15.61 8.73
C GLN A 160 1.18 -15.59 9.89
N PRO A 161 1.48 -15.01 11.07
CA PRO A 161 0.51 -14.92 12.16
C PRO A 161 -0.81 -14.22 11.78
N TYR A 162 -0.75 -13.28 10.83
CA TYR A 162 -1.87 -12.47 10.35
C TYR A 162 -2.46 -12.94 9.01
N LEU A 163 -1.88 -13.96 8.35
CA LEU A 163 -2.41 -14.57 7.12
C LEU A 163 -3.64 -15.45 7.41
N ARG A 164 -4.71 -14.83 7.91
CA ARG A 164 -5.97 -15.48 8.27
C ARG A 164 -7.15 -14.69 7.73
N VAL A 165 -8.25 -15.40 7.51
CA VAL A 165 -9.54 -14.78 7.17
C VAL A 165 -9.91 -13.80 8.29
N GLY A 166 -10.33 -12.60 7.92
CA GLY A 166 -10.66 -11.54 8.88
C GLY A 166 -9.49 -10.68 9.35
N GLU A 167 -8.26 -10.92 8.88
CA GLU A 167 -7.06 -10.20 9.35
C GLU A 167 -6.23 -9.56 8.22
N MET A 168 -6.29 -10.08 7.00
CA MET A 168 -5.52 -9.56 5.86
C MET A 168 -6.27 -9.66 4.54
N TRP A 169 -6.20 -8.59 3.74
CA TRP A 169 -6.85 -8.50 2.43
C TRP A 169 -5.89 -7.92 1.39
N ALA A 170 -5.75 -8.56 0.24
CA ALA A 170 -4.97 -8.08 -0.88
C ALA A 170 -5.86 -7.73 -2.07
N VAL A 171 -5.65 -6.57 -2.68
CA VAL A 171 -6.41 -6.03 -3.81
C VAL A 171 -5.48 -5.65 -4.96
N ASP A 172 -6.04 -5.50 -6.16
CA ASP A 172 -5.28 -5.17 -7.38
C ASP A 172 -5.64 -3.76 -7.88
N PRO A 173 -4.86 -2.72 -7.52
CA PRO A 173 -5.16 -1.34 -7.93
C PRO A 173 -5.08 -1.14 -9.45
N PHE A 174 -4.32 -1.97 -10.18
CA PHE A 174 -4.14 -1.79 -11.61
C PHE A 174 -5.31 -2.33 -12.44
N ARG A 175 -6.23 -3.09 -11.82
CA ARG A 175 -7.54 -3.42 -12.42
C ARG A 175 -8.49 -2.22 -12.52
N LEU A 176 -8.14 -1.06 -11.95
CA LEU A 176 -8.90 0.17 -12.21
C LEU A 176 -8.82 0.58 -13.69
N ALA A 177 -7.72 0.23 -14.39
CA ALA A 177 -7.54 0.46 -15.82
C ALA A 177 -8.59 -0.24 -16.71
N THR A 178 -9.09 -1.41 -16.27
CA THR A 178 -10.01 -2.26 -17.06
C THR A 178 -11.45 -1.72 -17.15
N LYS A 179 -11.70 -0.49 -16.66
CA LYS A 179 -13.01 0.16 -16.70
C LYS A 179 -13.30 0.95 -17.98
N ASN A 180 -12.31 1.12 -18.85
CA ASN A 180 -12.42 1.86 -20.10
C ASN A 180 -12.59 0.95 -21.31
#